data_AF-A0A484F5K1-F1
#
_entry.id   AF-A0A484F5K1-F1
#
_cell.length_a   1.000
_cell.length_b   1.000
_cell.length_c   1.000
_cell.angle_alpha   90.00
_cell.angle_beta   90.00
_cell.angle_gamma   90.00
#
_symmetry.space_group_name_H-M   'P 1'
#
loop_
_entity.id
_entity.type
_entity.pdbx_description
1 polymer ?
#
loop_
_entity_poly.entity_id
_entity_poly.type
_entity_poly.pdbx_seq_one_letter_code
_entity_poly.pdbx_strand_id
1 'polypeptide(L)'
;MDKCFNREKDAHEIREKEFIWEGPFSWPGYKDKTGLDEVPLNKSGIYLWTFEYKDKKNEYIIYLAGAARTFKARFLTDQFNHQTYFENGWYTILDVEFAKNGEREEIWSGWPNAKKPPEWIHDSEIIKEIEKE
;
A
#
# COMPACT_ATOMS: atom_id res chain seq x y z
N MET A 1 -11.38 -25.21 7.94
CA MET A 1 -11.69 -25.51 6.52
C MET A 1 -11.97 -24.18 5.89
N ASP A 2 -11.03 -23.64 5.12
CA ASP A 2 -11.17 -22.28 4.57
C ASP A 2 -12.32 -22.25 3.57
N LYS A 3 -13.25 -21.31 3.76
CA LYS A 3 -14.36 -21.09 2.83
C LYS A 3 -13.79 -20.55 1.53
N CYS A 4 -13.94 -21.30 0.45
CA CYS A 4 -13.62 -20.84 -0.89
C CYS A 4 -14.89 -20.28 -1.53
N PHE A 5 -15.01 -18.96 -1.59
CA PHE A 5 -16.16 -18.24 -2.14
C PHE A 5 -16.27 -18.33 -3.68
N ASN A 6 -15.40 -19.11 -4.33
CA ASN A 6 -15.40 -19.34 -5.78
C ASN A 6 -16.23 -20.56 -6.21
N ARG A 7 -17.05 -21.13 -5.32
CA ARG A 7 -17.91 -22.28 -5.63
C ARG A 7 -19.35 -21.81 -5.77
N GLU A 8 -20.03 -22.16 -6.87
CA GLU A 8 -21.45 -21.79 -7.12
C GLU A 8 -22.36 -22.14 -5.94
N LYS A 9 -22.14 -23.29 -5.30
CA LYS A 9 -22.94 -23.72 -4.14
C LYS A 9 -22.81 -22.77 -2.92
N ASP A 10 -21.70 -22.05 -2.80
CA ASP A 10 -21.42 -21.14 -1.69
C ASP A 10 -21.82 -19.68 -2.07
N ALA A 11 -22.30 -19.44 -3.31
CA ALA A 11 -22.63 -18.10 -3.82
C ALA A 11 -23.74 -17.41 -3.02
N HIS A 12 -24.69 -18.17 -2.48
CA HIS A 12 -25.76 -17.66 -1.62
C HIS A 12 -25.26 -17.07 -0.28
N GLU A 13 -24.01 -17.37 0.11
CA GLU A 13 -23.38 -16.77 1.29
C GLU A 13 -22.67 -15.44 0.99
N ILE A 14 -22.47 -15.10 -0.29
CA ILE A 14 -21.83 -13.85 -0.70
C ILE A 14 -22.73 -12.69 -0.31
N ARG A 15 -22.16 -11.74 0.42
CA ARG A 15 -22.83 -10.48 0.76
C ARG A 15 -22.09 -9.35 0.09
N GLU A 16 -22.81 -8.61 -0.72
CA GLU A 16 -22.32 -7.38 -1.32
C GLU A 16 -22.56 -6.21 -0.37
N LYS A 17 -21.61 -5.29 -0.35
CA LYS A 17 -21.73 -4.06 0.41
C LYS A 17 -21.10 -2.94 -0.39
N GLU A 18 -21.83 -1.85 -0.52
CA GLU A 18 -21.33 -0.63 -1.12
C GLU A 18 -20.50 0.15 -0.09
N PHE A 19 -19.36 0.66 -0.54
CA PHE A 19 -18.45 1.46 0.27
C PHE A 19 -18.15 2.77 -0.46
N ILE A 20 -18.13 3.86 0.31
CA ILE A 20 -17.57 5.12 -0.14
C ILE A 20 -16.08 5.07 0.21
N TRP A 21 -15.23 5.20 -0.81
CA TRP A 21 -13.79 5.30 -0.61
C TRP A 21 -13.44 6.72 -0.16
N GLU A 22 -12.71 6.83 0.95
CA GLU A 22 -12.13 8.08 1.44
C GLU A 22 -10.64 8.12 1.04
N GLY A 23 -10.11 9.31 0.75
CA GLY A 23 -8.71 9.53 0.38
C GLY A 23 -8.57 10.50 -0.80
N PRO A 24 -7.35 10.67 -1.35
CA PRO A 24 -6.12 10.00 -0.96
C PRO A 24 -5.61 10.43 0.42
N PHE A 25 -4.88 9.54 1.10
CA PHE A 25 -4.30 9.80 2.42
C PHE A 25 -2.77 9.67 2.38
N SER A 26 -2.10 10.49 3.19
CA SER A 26 -0.69 10.35 3.50
C SER A 26 -0.43 9.17 4.43
N TRP A 27 0.76 8.57 4.31
CA TRP A 27 1.32 7.74 5.36
C TRP A 27 1.44 8.54 6.68
N PRO A 28 1.25 7.91 7.85
CA PRO A 28 1.42 8.57 9.16
C PRO A 28 2.81 9.22 9.29
N GLY A 29 2.85 10.50 9.66
CA GLY A 29 4.07 11.29 9.79
C GLY A 29 4.55 11.97 8.50
N TYR A 30 3.83 11.82 7.39
CA TYR A 30 4.21 12.36 6.08
C TYR A 30 3.26 13.44 5.52
N LYS A 31 2.28 13.89 6.31
CA LYS A 31 1.32 14.92 5.88
C LYS A 31 2.01 16.18 5.36
N ASP A 32 3.04 16.65 6.05
CA ASP A 32 3.75 17.89 5.67
C ASP A 32 4.49 17.76 4.33
N LYS A 33 4.85 16.54 3.92
CA LYS A 33 5.53 16.28 2.65
C LYS A 33 4.58 16.08 1.49
N THR A 34 3.40 15.52 1.74
CA THR A 34 2.44 15.16 0.69
C THR A 34 1.32 16.20 0.53
N GLY A 35 1.08 17.03 1.54
CA GLY A 35 -0.08 17.92 1.61
C GLY A 35 -1.41 17.19 1.82
N LEU A 36 -1.40 15.85 1.94
CA LEU A 36 -2.58 15.03 2.14
C LEU A 36 -2.88 14.83 3.63
N ASP A 37 -4.15 14.62 3.96
CA ASP A 37 -4.52 14.20 5.31
C ASP A 37 -3.95 12.82 5.62
N GLU A 38 -3.60 12.58 6.88
CA GLU A 38 -3.12 11.28 7.31
C GLU A 38 -4.24 10.24 7.32
N VAL A 39 -3.87 8.98 7.09
CA VAL A 39 -4.81 7.87 7.23
C VAL A 39 -5.43 7.84 8.64
N PRO A 40 -6.77 7.62 8.77
CA PRO A 40 -7.44 7.61 10.07
C PRO A 40 -7.10 6.34 10.88
N LEU A 41 -6.02 6.39 11.67
CA LEU A 41 -5.42 5.25 12.37
C LEU A 41 -6.34 4.46 13.32
N ASN A 42 -7.40 5.08 13.83
CA ASN A 42 -8.38 4.47 14.73
C ASN A 42 -9.53 3.75 14.00
N LYS A 43 -9.62 3.83 12.67
CA LYS A 43 -10.65 3.14 11.88
C LYS A 43 -10.23 1.71 11.52
N SER A 44 -11.24 0.88 11.29
CA SER A 44 -11.13 -0.47 10.70
C SER A 44 -11.67 -0.44 9.27
N GLY A 45 -11.22 -1.33 8.41
CA GLY A 45 -11.75 -1.40 7.06
C GLY A 45 -10.79 -1.99 6.04
N ILE A 46 -11.06 -1.68 4.77
CA ILE A 46 -10.26 -2.06 3.60
C ILE A 46 -9.46 -0.83 3.17
N TYR A 47 -8.25 -1.05 2.69
CA TYR A 47 -7.39 -0.01 2.14
C TYR A 47 -6.80 -0.46 0.81
N LEU A 48 -6.53 0.53 -0.04
CA LEU A 48 -5.83 0.38 -1.31
C LEU A 48 -4.60 1.28 -1.26
N TRP A 49 -3.45 0.77 -1.70
CA TRP A 49 -2.32 1.58 -2.10
C TRP A 49 -2.30 1.64 -3.61
N THR A 50 -2.10 2.83 -4.14
CA THR A 50 -2.24 3.11 -5.56
C THR A 50 -1.16 4.03 -6.07
N PHE A 51 -0.88 3.95 -7.37
CA PHE A 51 -0.12 4.94 -8.12
C PHE A 51 -1.06 5.62 -9.12
N GLU A 52 -0.83 6.90 -9.42
CA GLU A 52 -1.50 7.57 -10.54
C GLU A 52 -1.07 6.90 -11.86
N TYR A 53 -2.01 6.72 -12.78
CA TYR A 53 -1.75 6.08 -14.07
C TYR A 53 -1.59 7.11 -15.18
N LYS A 54 -0.44 7.10 -15.86
CA LYS A 54 -0.12 7.93 -17.04
C LYS A 54 -0.34 9.44 -16.80
N ASP A 55 -0.05 9.90 -15.58
CA ASP A 55 -0.27 11.28 -15.13
C ASP A 55 -1.70 11.79 -15.35
N LYS A 56 -2.65 10.87 -15.48
CA LYS A 56 -4.06 11.20 -15.63
C LYS A 56 -4.68 11.33 -14.25
N LYS A 57 -5.21 12.51 -13.98
CA LYS A 57 -5.99 12.76 -12.76
C LYS A 57 -7.15 11.78 -12.65
N ASN A 58 -7.25 11.13 -11.50
CA ASN A 58 -8.28 10.15 -11.13
C ASN A 58 -8.21 8.79 -11.86
N GLU A 59 -7.10 8.45 -12.53
CA GLU A 59 -6.84 7.07 -12.95
C GLU A 59 -5.74 6.48 -12.05
N TYR A 60 -6.01 5.33 -11.44
CA TYR A 60 -5.11 4.72 -10.46
C TYR A 60 -4.85 3.25 -10.77
N ILE A 61 -3.61 2.81 -10.60
CA ILE A 61 -3.24 1.39 -10.55
C ILE A 61 -3.19 0.95 -9.10
N ILE A 62 -3.84 -0.17 -8.79
CA ILE A 62 -3.78 -0.79 -7.46
C ILE A 62 -2.44 -1.50 -7.32
N TYR A 63 -1.65 -1.05 -6.37
CA TYR A 63 -0.41 -1.70 -5.96
C TYR A 63 -0.66 -2.79 -4.93
N LEU A 64 -1.46 -2.48 -3.92
CA LEU A 64 -1.77 -3.39 -2.83
C LEU A 64 -3.19 -3.14 -2.32
N ALA A 65 -3.89 -4.21 -1.98
CA ALA A 65 -5.17 -4.17 -1.29
C ALA A 65 -5.09 -5.00 -0.01
N GLY A 66 -5.72 -4.53 1.06
CA GLY A 66 -5.79 -5.30 2.29
C GLY A 66 -6.92 -4.87 3.21
N ALA A 67 -7.19 -5.72 4.20
CA ALA A 67 -8.11 -5.42 5.28
C ALA A 67 -7.35 -5.23 6.59
N ALA A 68 -7.88 -4.39 7.48
CA ALA A 68 -7.28 -4.06 8.75
C ALA A 68 -8.33 -4.02 9.86
N ARG A 69 -8.04 -4.66 11.00
CA ARG A 69 -8.83 -4.52 12.23
C ARG A 69 -8.73 -3.10 12.77
N THR A 70 -7.55 -2.49 12.73
CA THR A 70 -7.35 -1.04 12.77
C THR A 70 -6.21 -0.67 11.83
N PHE A 71 -6.25 0.50 11.20
CA PHE A 71 -5.15 0.95 10.36
C PHE A 71 -3.85 1.15 11.16
N LYS A 72 -3.94 1.59 12.43
CA LYS A 72 -2.79 1.62 13.34
C LYS A 72 -2.10 0.27 13.48
N ALA A 73 -2.88 -0.77 13.74
CA ALA A 73 -2.36 -2.12 13.91
C ALA A 73 -1.69 -2.61 12.62
N ARG A 74 -2.38 -2.48 11.48
CA ARG A 74 -1.87 -2.98 10.20
C ARG A 74 -0.68 -2.18 9.67
N PHE A 75 -0.57 -0.89 9.96
CA PHE A 75 0.44 -0.03 9.35
C PHE A 75 1.66 0.16 10.25
N LEU A 76 1.47 0.22 11.57
CA LEU A 76 2.51 0.70 12.50
C LEU A 76 2.84 -0.25 13.67
N THR A 77 1.87 -1.00 14.21
CA THR A 77 2.07 -1.63 15.55
C THR A 77 1.97 -3.15 15.63
N ASP A 78 1.33 -3.85 14.69
CA ASP A 78 1.28 -5.32 14.75
C ASP A 78 2.63 -5.94 14.38
N GLN A 79 2.92 -7.14 14.90
CA GLN A 79 4.16 -7.86 14.58
C GLN A 79 4.38 -8.06 13.06
N PHE A 80 3.28 -8.11 12.29
CA PHE A 80 3.29 -8.23 10.83
C PHE A 80 2.64 -7.01 10.16
N ASN A 81 3.02 -5.82 10.62
CA ASN A 81 2.58 -4.56 10.04
C ASN A 81 3.46 -4.12 8.85
N HIS A 82 2.95 -3.15 8.11
CA HIS A 82 3.61 -2.68 6.90
C HIS A 82 4.95 -2.00 7.14
N GLN A 83 5.06 -1.18 8.19
CA GLN A 83 6.32 -0.53 8.57
C GLN A 83 7.39 -1.57 8.94
N THR A 84 7.07 -2.56 9.75
CA THR A 84 8.00 -3.64 10.13
C THR A 84 8.42 -4.46 8.92
N TYR A 85 7.52 -4.74 7.97
CA TYR A 85 7.89 -5.44 6.73
C TYR A 85 8.86 -4.61 5.88
N PHE A 86 8.65 -3.29 5.83
CA PHE A 86 9.53 -2.38 5.10
C PHE A 86 10.91 -2.30 5.78
N GLU A 87 10.96 -2.07 7.09
CA GLU A 87 12.19 -1.99 7.88
C GLU A 87 13.04 -3.27 7.85
N ASN A 88 12.39 -4.44 7.69
CA ASN A 88 13.09 -5.72 7.57
C ASN A 88 13.40 -6.13 6.12
N GLY A 89 13.01 -5.33 5.12
CA GLY A 89 13.26 -5.63 3.71
C GLY A 89 12.38 -6.76 3.14
N TRP A 90 11.25 -7.03 3.79
CA TRP A 90 10.27 -8.05 3.40
C TRP A 90 9.23 -7.51 2.43
N TYR A 91 9.22 -6.20 2.20
CA TYR A 91 8.42 -5.58 1.14
C TYR A 91 9.12 -5.63 -0.20
N THR A 92 8.41 -6.03 -1.25
CA THR A 92 8.83 -5.67 -2.62
C THR A 92 8.64 -4.17 -2.79
N ILE A 93 9.59 -3.50 -3.42
CA ILE A 93 9.52 -2.06 -3.74
C ILE A 93 9.58 -1.94 -5.25
N LEU A 94 8.59 -1.27 -5.82
CA LEU A 94 8.50 -1.03 -7.25
C LEU A 94 9.07 0.34 -7.60
N ASP A 95 9.60 0.45 -8.82
CA ASP A 95 9.88 1.75 -9.41
C ASP A 95 8.55 2.45 -9.73
N VAL A 96 8.35 3.62 -9.11
CA VAL A 96 7.10 4.37 -9.22
C VAL A 96 6.90 4.92 -10.63
N GLU A 97 7.96 5.29 -11.34
CA GLU A 97 7.87 5.85 -12.69
C GLU A 97 7.47 4.79 -13.72
N PHE A 98 7.99 3.56 -13.59
CA PHE A 98 7.50 2.43 -14.37
C PHE A 98 6.06 2.06 -13.97
N ALA A 99 5.76 2.03 -12.67
CA ALA A 99 4.43 1.70 -12.18
C ALA A 99 3.34 2.65 -12.69
N LYS A 100 3.63 3.97 -12.75
CA LYS A 100 2.74 4.98 -13.33
C LYS A 100 2.42 4.70 -14.80
N ASN A 101 3.33 4.06 -15.54
CA ASN A 101 3.12 3.68 -16.94
C ASN A 101 2.42 2.32 -17.10
N GLY A 102 2.12 1.64 -16.00
CA GLY A 102 1.55 0.28 -15.99
C GLY A 102 2.58 -0.81 -16.23
N GLU A 103 3.85 -0.49 -16.04
CA GLU A 103 4.96 -1.43 -16.14
C GLU A 103 5.42 -1.82 -14.74
N ARG A 104 5.84 -3.07 -14.57
CA ARG A 104 6.34 -3.57 -13.29
C ARG A 104 7.86 -3.66 -13.37
N GLU A 105 8.53 -2.78 -12.66
CA GLU A 105 9.97 -2.85 -12.40
C GLU A 105 10.19 -2.90 -10.88
N GLU A 106 10.98 -3.86 -10.41
CA GLU A 106 11.27 -4.04 -8.98
C GLU A 106 12.62 -3.40 -8.64
N ILE A 107 12.59 -2.36 -7.80
CA ILE A 107 13.81 -1.81 -7.19
C ILE A 107 14.36 -2.78 -6.15
N TRP A 108 13.46 -3.48 -5.45
CA TRP A 108 13.82 -4.43 -4.42
C TRP A 108 12.81 -5.56 -4.35
N SER A 109 13.29 -6.81 -4.36
CA SER A 109 12.44 -7.98 -4.15
C SER A 109 12.50 -8.38 -2.68
N GLY A 110 11.40 -8.15 -1.96
CA GLY A 110 11.31 -8.46 -0.53
C GLY A 110 11.05 -9.93 -0.25
N TRP A 111 11.84 -10.53 0.64
CA TRP A 111 11.67 -11.91 1.12
C TRP A 111 11.93 -11.98 2.63
N PRO A 112 11.32 -12.91 3.38
CA PRO A 112 11.59 -13.06 4.82
C PRO A 112 13.08 -13.26 5.17
N ASN A 113 13.85 -13.79 4.22
CA ASN A 113 15.30 -14.00 4.35
C ASN A 113 16.14 -12.97 3.55
N ALA A 114 15.50 -11.96 2.96
CA ALA A 114 16.22 -10.90 2.29
C ALA A 114 17.07 -10.15 3.34
N LYS A 115 18.25 -9.69 2.92
CA LYS A 115 19.03 -8.75 3.75
C LYS A 115 18.19 -7.48 3.93
N LYS A 116 18.46 -6.69 4.98
CA LYS A 116 17.81 -5.37 5.11
C LYS A 116 17.94 -4.58 3.80
N PRO A 117 16.92 -3.77 3.45
CA PRO A 117 17.01 -2.95 2.26
C PRO A 117 18.23 -2.02 2.40
N PRO A 118 18.92 -1.69 1.30
CA PRO A 118 20.01 -0.73 1.33
C PRO A 118 19.61 0.60 2.00
N GLU A 119 20.55 1.26 2.68
CA GLU A 119 20.30 2.54 3.39
C GLU A 119 19.77 3.65 2.48
N TRP A 120 20.09 3.64 1.18
CA TRP A 120 19.52 4.58 0.22
C TRP A 120 18.01 4.37 -0.01
N ILE A 121 17.44 3.19 0.25
CA ILE A 121 15.98 3.00 0.27
C ILE A 121 15.36 3.71 1.49
N HIS A 122 16.12 3.84 2.59
CA HIS A 122 15.68 4.54 3.80
C HIS A 122 15.92 6.06 3.71
N ASP A 123 17.02 6.49 3.07
CA ASP A 123 17.45 7.89 3.01
C ASP A 123 17.13 8.61 1.67
N SER A 124 16.68 7.90 0.63
CA SER A 124 16.53 8.50 -0.69
C SER A 124 15.44 7.89 -1.59
N GLU A 125 14.82 8.79 -2.34
CA GLU A 125 14.19 8.57 -3.66
C GLU A 125 12.69 8.27 -3.79
N ILE A 126 11.89 8.08 -2.73
CA ILE A 126 10.42 8.32 -2.88
C ILE A 126 10.10 9.83 -2.78
N ILE A 127 10.95 10.60 -2.09
CA ILE A 127 10.74 12.05 -1.88
C ILE A 127 11.65 12.91 -2.78
N LYS A 128 12.83 12.43 -3.19
CA LYS A 128 13.76 13.23 -4.00
C LYS A 128 13.33 13.40 -5.45
N GLU A 129 12.44 12.54 -5.97
CA GLU A 129 11.85 12.71 -7.30
C GLU A 129 10.66 13.69 -7.30
N ILE A 130 10.04 13.93 -6.13
CA ILE A 130 8.97 14.95 -5.96
C ILE A 130 9.56 16.38 -5.95
N GLU A 131 10.84 16.54 -5.61
CA GLU A 131 11.53 17.85 -5.58
C GLU A 131 12.22 18.22 -6.91
N LYS A 132 12.05 17.42 -7.98
CA LYS A 132 12.62 17.68 -9.31
C LYS A 132 11.62 18.26 -10.34
N GLU A 133 10.38 18.51 -9.95
CA GLU A 133 9.40 19.30 -10.74
C GLU A 133 9.22 20.71 -10.15
#